data_AF-A0A9P5RJH2-F1
#
_entry.id   AF-A0A9P5RJH2-F1
#
_cell.length_a   1.000
_cell.length_b   1.000
_cell.length_c   1.000
_cell.angle_alpha   90.00
_cell.angle_beta   90.00
_cell.angle_gamma   90.00
#
_symmetry.space_group_name_H-M   'P 1'
#
loop_
_entity.id
_entity.type
_entity.pdbx_description
1 polymer ?
#
loop_
_entity_poly.entity_id
_entity_poly.type
_entity_poly.pdbx_seq_one_letter_code
_entity_poly.pdbx_strand_id
1 'polypeptide(L)' 'MPKVKSTPVPAKKTAAAEPTKKKMSAYNTFMKEELPKYKAKNAGVDHKEAFKHVASLWKTSPLNPKRAQ' A
#
# COMPACT_ATOMS: atom_id res chain seq x y z
N MET A 1 47.19 4.48 -1.59
CA MET A 1 46.03 3.86 -2.27
C MET A 1 45.63 2.57 -1.53
N PRO A 2 44.39 2.06 -1.64
CA PRO A 2 43.68 1.47 -0.49
C PRO A 2 43.34 -0.04 -0.57
N LYS A 3 43.11 -0.66 0.60
CA LYS A 3 42.37 -1.91 0.90
C LYS A 3 42.44 -2.07 2.44
N VAL A 4 41.45 -2.48 3.25
CA VAL A 4 39.97 -2.67 3.21
C VAL A 4 39.46 -2.33 4.65
N LYS A 5 38.19 -2.37 5.11
CA LYS A 5 37.01 -3.24 4.89
C LYS A 5 35.72 -2.43 5.18
N SER A 6 34.67 -2.61 4.38
CA SER A 6 33.30 -2.24 4.78
C SER A 6 32.33 -3.31 4.27
N THR A 7 31.28 -3.58 5.05
CA THR A 7 30.44 -4.78 4.95
C THR A 7 29.50 -4.78 3.74
N PRO A 8 29.32 -5.90 3.03
CA PRO A 8 28.40 -5.98 1.90
C PRO A 8 26.94 -6.03 2.34
N VAL A 9 26.18 -4.98 2.01
CA VAL A 9 24.71 -5.04 1.99
C VAL A 9 24.24 -5.99 0.88
N PRO A 10 23.32 -6.93 1.14
CA PRO A 10 22.81 -7.83 0.11
C PRO A 10 21.82 -7.10 -0.81
N ALA A 11 22.35 -6.46 -1.85
CA ALA A 11 21.56 -5.91 -2.96
C ALA A 11 20.88 -7.04 -3.76
N LYS A 12 19.70 -7.49 -3.31
CA LYS A 12 18.97 -8.58 -3.96
C LYS A 12 18.20 -8.08 -5.18
N LYS A 13 18.92 -8.04 -6.31
CA LYS A 13 18.46 -8.12 -7.71
C LYS A 13 17.13 -7.44 -8.05
N THR A 14 17.27 -6.30 -8.73
CA THR A 14 16.34 -5.83 -9.76
C THR A 14 16.02 -6.94 -10.77
N ALA A 15 14.88 -7.60 -10.60
CA ALA A 15 14.22 -8.30 -11.68
C ALA A 15 13.25 -7.29 -12.33
N ALA A 16 13.63 -6.78 -13.51
CA ALA A 16 12.75 -5.97 -14.35
C ALA A 16 11.68 -6.87 -14.98
N ALA A 17 10.72 -7.32 -14.17
CA ALA A 17 9.46 -7.80 -14.69
C ALA A 17 8.72 -6.59 -15.27
N GLU A 18 8.33 -6.66 -16.54
CA GLU A 18 7.36 -5.71 -17.08
C GLU A 18 6.17 -5.61 -16.11
N PRO A 19 5.72 -4.39 -15.78
CA PRO A 19 4.48 -4.22 -15.04
C PRO A 19 3.32 -4.54 -15.98
N THR A 20 3.12 -5.85 -16.20
CA THR A 20 1.79 -6.41 -16.40
C THR A 20 0.92 -5.72 -15.36
N LYS A 21 0.04 -4.82 -15.83
CA LYS A 21 -0.80 -4.00 -14.96
C LYS A 21 -1.81 -4.94 -14.31
N LYS A 22 -1.36 -5.63 -13.25
CA LYS A 22 -2.18 -6.51 -12.41
C LYS A 22 -3.37 -5.67 -12.02
N LYS A 23 -4.54 -6.02 -12.58
CA LYS A 23 -5.79 -5.30 -12.34
C LYS A 23 -5.89 -5.10 -10.84
N MET A 24 -5.85 -3.84 -10.40
CA MET A 24 -5.83 -3.53 -8.98
C MET A 24 -7.06 -4.19 -8.37
N SER A 25 -6.84 -5.07 -7.39
CA SER A 25 -7.93 -5.67 -6.63
C SER A 25 -8.83 -4.54 -6.11
N ALA A 26 -10.15 -4.78 -6.05
CA ALA A 26 -11.11 -3.75 -5.64
C ALA A 26 -10.73 -3.09 -4.31
N TYR A 27 -10.11 -3.85 -3.39
CA TYR A 27 -9.49 -3.34 -2.17
C TYR A 27 -8.41 -2.28 -2.39
N ASN A 28 -7.47 -2.52 -3.30
CA ASN A 28 -6.38 -1.58 -3.60
C ASN A 28 -6.88 -0.33 -4.33
N THR A 29 -7.94 -0.45 -5.14
CA THR A 29 -8.61 0.70 -5.76
C THR A 29 -9.29 1.55 -4.69
N PHE A 30 -10.16 0.96 -3.89
CA PHE A 30 -10.83 1.62 -2.76
C PHE A 30 -9.83 2.28 -1.80
N MET A 31 -8.75 1.59 -1.44
CA MET A 31 -7.67 2.13 -0.62
C MET A 31 -7.05 3.40 -1.21
N LYS A 32 -6.77 3.41 -2.52
CA LYS A 32 -6.18 4.57 -3.19
C LYS A 32 -7.14 5.74 -3.33
N GLU A 33 -8.45 5.51 -3.31
CA GLU A 33 -9.47 6.58 -3.38
C GLU A 33 -9.89 7.11 -2.01
N GLU A 34 -10.07 6.24 -1.01
CA GLU A 34 -10.57 6.61 0.31
C GLU A 34 -9.46 7.14 1.25
N LEU A 35 -8.22 6.63 1.14
CA LEU A 35 -7.11 7.13 1.95
C LEU A 35 -6.84 8.64 1.76
N PRO A 36 -6.74 9.19 0.53
CA PRO A 36 -6.58 10.65 0.37
C PRO A 36 -7.81 11.42 0.84
N LYS A 37 -9.03 10.93 0.65
CA LYS A 37 -10.25 11.56 1.20
C LYS A 37 -10.21 11.62 2.73
N TYR A 38 -9.80 10.54 3.39
CA TYR A 38 -9.69 10.47 4.83
C TYR A 38 -8.59 11.41 5.37
N LYS A 39 -7.42 11.46 4.71
CA LYS A 39 -6.33 12.38 5.07
C LYS A 39 -6.63 13.85 4.75
N ALA A 40 -7.48 14.13 3.76
CA ALA A 40 -7.98 15.48 3.47
C ALA A 40 -9.01 15.94 4.52
N LYS A 41 -9.88 15.05 5.00
CA LYS A 41 -10.81 15.34 6.10
C LYS A 41 -10.12 15.42 7.47
N ASN A 42 -9.08 14.62 7.69
CA ASN A 42 -8.32 14.56 8.93
C ASN A 42 -6.85 14.91 8.66
N ALA A 43 -6.60 16.18 8.37
CA ALA A 43 -5.25 16.70 8.20
C ALA A 43 -4.45 16.48 9.49
N GLY A 44 -3.30 15.80 9.37
CA GLY A 44 -2.44 15.46 10.51
C GLY A 44 -2.63 14.05 11.09
N VAL A 45 -3.61 13.26 10.64
CA VAL A 45 -3.69 11.84 11.05
C VAL A 45 -2.57 11.03 10.39
N ASP A 46 -1.89 10.22 11.22
CA ASP A 46 -0.83 9.32 10.77
C ASP A 46 -1.33 8.37 9.67
N HIS A 47 -0.43 8.05 8.73
CA HIS A 47 -0.75 7.19 7.60
C HIS A 47 -1.29 5.82 8.03
N LYS A 48 -0.77 5.24 9.13
CA LYS A 48 -1.17 3.93 9.65
C LYS A 48 -2.58 3.95 10.23
N GLU A 49 -2.95 5.01 10.96
CA GLU A 49 -4.30 5.17 11.51
C GLU A 49 -5.32 5.48 10.42
N ALA A 50 -4.98 6.36 9.47
CA ALA A 50 -5.80 6.58 8.27
C ALA A 50 -6.02 5.26 7.48
N PHE A 51 -4.97 4.47 7.30
CA PHE A 51 -5.05 3.18 6.61
C PHE A 51 -5.89 2.15 7.38
N LYS A 52 -5.75 2.06 8.72
CA LYS A 52 -6.59 1.18 9.57
C LYS A 52 -8.06 1.57 9.54
N HIS A 53 -8.36 2.87 9.51
CA HIS A 53 -9.74 3.36 9.42
C HIS A 53 -10.35 3.01 8.06
N VAL A 54 -9.65 3.31 6.96
CA VAL A 54 -10.09 2.95 5.60
C VAL A 54 -10.17 1.42 5.39
N ALA A 55 -9.29 0.64 6.01
CA ALA A 55 -9.36 -0.83 5.98
C ALA A 55 -10.61 -1.36 6.70
N SER A 56 -11.03 -0.68 7.78
CA SER A 56 -12.25 -1.02 8.51
C SER A 56 -13.49 -0.64 7.70
N LEU A 57 -13.50 0.54 7.08
CA LEU A 57 -14.53 0.96 6.12
C LEU A 57 -14.66 -0.01 4.93
N TRP A 58 -13.53 -0.55 4.42
CA TRP A 58 -13.56 -1.56 3.36
C TRP A 58 -14.25 -2.86 3.78
N LYS A 59 -14.00 -3.35 5.02
CA LYS A 59 -14.68 -4.56 5.52
C LYS A 59 -16.20 -4.41 5.48
N THR A 60 -16.70 -3.21 5.79
CA THR A 60 -18.13 -2.86 5.74
C THR A 60 -18.64 -2.42 4.37
N SER A 61 -17.76 -2.17 3.39
CA SER A 61 -18.11 -1.59 2.10
C SER A 61 -18.89 -2.56 1.21
N PRO A 62 -19.95 -2.13 0.50
CA PRO A 62 -20.68 -2.98 -0.45
C PRO A 62 -19.84 -3.36 -1.68
N LEU A 63 -18.74 -2.64 -1.95
CA LEU A 63 -17.79 -2.95 -3.02
C LEU A 63 -16.85 -4.13 -2.69
N ASN A 64 -16.86 -4.60 -1.44
CA ASN A 64 -16.05 -5.74 -1.01
C ASN A 64 -16.78 -7.06 -1.32
N PRO A 65 -16.33 -7.87 -2.30
CA PRO A 65 -17.00 -9.14 -2.63
C PRO A 65 -16.97 -10.15 -1.46
N LYS A 66 -16.10 -9.93 -0.47
CA LYS A 66 -16.03 -10.70 0.78
C LYS A 66 -17.02 -10.26 1.87
N ARG A 67 -17.93 -9.33 1.59
CA ARG A 67 -19.10 -8.99 2.42
C ARG A 67 -20.36 -9.78 2.03
N ALA A 68 -20.33 -10.43 0.86
CA ALA A 68 -21.43 -11.22 0.29
C ALA A 68 -21.11 -12.74 0.26
N GLN A 69 -20.20 -13.18 1.14
CA GLN A 69 -19.79 -14.56 1.41
C GLN A 69 -19.64 -14.72 2.92
#